data_AF-A0A8T3WR32-F1
#
_entry.id   AF-A0A8T3WR32-F1
#
_cell.length_a   1.000
_cell.length_b   1.000
_cell.length_c   1.000
_cell.angle_alpha   90.00
_cell.angle_beta   90.00
_cell.angle_gamma   90.00
#
_symmetry.space_group_name_H-M   'P 1'
#
loop_
_entity.id
_entity.type
_entity.pdbx_description
1 polymer ?
#
loop_
_entity_poly.entity_id
_entity_poly.type
_entity_poly.pdbx_seq_one_letter_code
_entity_poly.pdbx_strand_id
1 'polypeptide(L)'
;MKKIRSQVTLLMIVGLVIFITISMVLYLHKSTFKKYSQQTIKNSQEASLDSQSVKDFVTGCISNLAKDAVALLGKQGGYIYRSQGGTLADYDPTLEGKFFVKHNGYNVAYNILPFKNRDIPPIYHSEIPDYPWLTFPYETETSNTELFKGPIFGFSGMPPLFSGQPHSIQNQIGTFIDNKITSCADLSMFESQGYEVEMFDSNTTITIGSSDININSIIPIRVTNTLTKQTFEMREFSSKLDIRLEEIYYFINRLVDEDTTNITFSIKDAQNNRDSMKVAAYELGHEDLIAIIDEKSLINGQPYQYIFARKNRAPALYYIRPNTLTFDSSKTQIEEADVLSGNTLKAEDPDEDNYNFRIFIGESGQTEAVFPAPLNQPQMKFRINVSDGDLSDYQIITVNQQS
;
A
#
# COMPACT_ATOMS: atom_id res chain seq x y z
N MET A 1 -67.96 -47.32 71.85
CA MET A 1 -66.67 -46.77 71.40
C MET A 1 -65.77 -47.92 70.95
N LYS A 2 -65.69 -48.18 69.64
CA LYS A 2 -64.92 -49.31 69.09
C LYS A 2 -64.34 -48.90 67.75
N LYS A 3 -63.08 -49.32 67.52
CA LYS A 3 -62.40 -49.46 66.23
C LYS A 3 -61.78 -48.19 65.59
N ILE A 4 -60.65 -47.72 66.14
CA ILE A 4 -59.74 -46.77 65.45
C ILE A 4 -58.37 -47.40 65.13
N ARG A 5 -58.01 -48.54 65.75
CA ARG A 5 -56.68 -49.17 65.55
C ARG A 5 -56.49 -49.88 64.20
N SER A 6 -57.55 -50.13 63.43
CA SER A 6 -57.47 -50.77 62.11
C SER A 6 -57.21 -49.79 60.96
N GLN A 7 -57.39 -48.48 61.17
CA GLN A 7 -57.20 -47.46 60.13
C GLN A 7 -55.74 -47.02 59.99
N VAL A 8 -54.95 -47.08 61.07
CA VAL A 8 -53.54 -46.67 61.05
C VAL A 8 -52.70 -47.61 60.19
N THR A 9 -52.93 -48.92 60.29
CA THR A 9 -52.21 -49.92 59.47
C THR A 9 -52.54 -49.76 57.98
N LEU A 10 -53.78 -49.38 57.65
CA LEU A 10 -54.20 -49.12 56.27
C LEU A 10 -53.45 -47.90 55.69
N LEU A 11 -53.37 -46.80 56.44
CA LEU A 11 -52.63 -45.60 56.02
C LEU A 11 -51.13 -45.88 55.83
N MET A 12 -50.54 -46.72 56.67
CA MET A 12 -49.13 -47.10 56.56
C MET A 12 -48.84 -47.93 55.29
N ILE A 13 -49.72 -48.89 54.97
CA ILE A 13 -49.61 -49.70 53.74
C ILE A 13 -49.80 -48.83 52.49
N VAL A 14 -50.79 -47.92 52.50
CA VAL A 14 -51.03 -47.00 51.37
C VAL A 14 -49.84 -46.07 51.16
N GLY A 15 -49.27 -45.51 52.23
CA GLY A 15 -48.07 -44.68 52.15
C GLY A 15 -46.87 -45.40 51.54
N LEU A 16 -46.66 -46.67 51.90
CA LEU A 16 -45.59 -47.50 51.33
C LEU A 16 -45.80 -47.75 49.84
N VAL A 17 -47.02 -48.07 49.41
CA VAL A 17 -47.34 -48.31 48.00
C VAL A 17 -47.12 -47.06 47.16
N ILE A 18 -47.53 -45.89 47.65
CA ILE A 18 -47.30 -44.60 46.97
C ILE A 18 -45.80 -44.30 46.86
N PHE A 19 -45.02 -44.58 47.92
CA PHE A 19 -43.57 -44.36 47.89
C PHE A 19 -42.87 -45.25 46.85
N ILE A 20 -43.28 -46.52 46.76
CA ILE A 20 -42.73 -47.47 45.77
C ILE A 20 -43.09 -47.05 44.36
N THR A 21 -44.34 -46.63 44.10
CA THR A 21 -44.76 -46.20 42.76
C THR A 21 -44.02 -44.94 42.30
N ILE A 22 -43.88 -43.93 43.16
CA ILE A 22 -43.11 -42.71 42.83
C ILE A 22 -41.64 -43.05 42.57
N SER A 23 -41.02 -43.87 43.42
CA SER A 23 -39.63 -44.29 43.25
C SER A 23 -39.41 -45.05 41.94
N MET A 24 -40.35 -45.93 41.58
CA MET A 24 -40.31 -46.69 40.33
C MET A 24 -40.51 -45.78 39.11
N VAL A 25 -41.45 -44.84 39.16
CA VAL A 25 -41.66 -43.86 38.08
C VAL A 25 -40.41 -42.99 37.88
N LEU A 26 -39.81 -42.47 38.95
CA LEU A 26 -38.58 -41.68 38.88
C LEU A 26 -37.40 -42.50 38.34
N TYR A 27 -37.29 -43.77 38.73
CA TYR A 27 -36.26 -44.68 38.21
C TYR A 27 -36.45 -44.94 36.72
N LEU A 28 -37.68 -45.22 36.28
CA LEU A 28 -38.00 -45.41 34.87
C LEU A 28 -37.74 -44.14 34.07
N HIS A 29 -38.12 -42.97 34.59
CA HIS A 29 -37.87 -41.67 33.95
C HIS A 29 -36.38 -41.37 33.79
N LYS A 30 -35.55 -41.71 34.80
CA LYS A 30 -34.10 -41.55 34.75
C LYS A 30 -33.44 -42.52 33.75
N SER A 31 -33.98 -43.74 33.63
CA SER A 31 -33.51 -44.77 32.71
C SER A 31 -33.80 -44.44 31.24
N THR A 32 -35.03 -44.02 30.92
CA THR A 32 -35.40 -43.61 29.56
C THR A 32 -34.69 -42.32 29.14
N PHE A 33 -34.54 -41.34 30.04
CA PHE A 33 -33.84 -40.09 29.72
C PHE A 33 -32.38 -40.33 29.34
N LYS A 34 -31.69 -41.29 29.98
CA LYS A 34 -30.28 -41.61 29.65
C LYS A 34 -30.12 -42.20 28.24
N LYS A 35 -31.06 -43.03 27.78
CA LYS A 35 -31.01 -43.63 26.44
C LYS A 35 -31.35 -42.64 25.33
N TYR A 36 -32.39 -41.82 25.52
CA TYR A 36 -32.74 -40.76 24.57
C TYR A 36 -31.66 -39.68 24.52
N SER A 37 -31.13 -39.25 25.66
CA SER A 37 -30.05 -38.28 25.72
C SER A 37 -28.78 -38.80 25.04
N GLN A 38 -28.36 -40.05 25.25
CA GLN A 38 -27.17 -40.60 24.60
C GLN A 38 -27.29 -40.75 23.08
N GLN A 39 -28.48 -41.09 22.56
CA GLN A 39 -28.68 -41.20 21.11
C GLN A 39 -28.69 -39.82 20.44
N THR A 40 -29.35 -38.82 21.05
CA THR A 40 -29.33 -37.44 20.55
C THR A 40 -27.95 -36.83 20.67
N ILE A 41 -27.20 -37.12 21.75
CA ILE A 41 -25.82 -36.68 21.94
C ILE A 41 -24.88 -37.31 20.90
N LYS A 42 -25.03 -38.59 20.57
CA LYS A 42 -24.19 -39.23 19.53
C LYS A 42 -24.44 -38.60 18.16
N ASN A 43 -25.70 -38.42 17.77
CA ASN A 43 -26.04 -37.82 16.49
C ASN A 43 -25.68 -36.32 16.42
N SER A 44 -25.75 -35.59 17.55
CA SER A 44 -25.33 -34.19 17.59
C SER A 44 -23.81 -34.02 17.71
N GLN A 45 -23.09 -34.98 18.29
CA GLN A 45 -21.63 -34.99 18.35
C GLN A 45 -21.01 -35.32 16.99
N GLU A 46 -21.56 -36.28 16.24
CA GLU A 46 -21.08 -36.58 14.88
C GLU A 46 -21.29 -35.39 13.94
N ALA A 47 -22.50 -34.80 13.89
CA ALA A 47 -22.76 -33.60 13.08
C ALA A 47 -21.95 -32.36 13.52
N SER A 48 -21.58 -32.28 14.82
CA SER A 48 -20.75 -31.20 15.36
C SER A 48 -19.27 -31.33 15.00
N LEU A 49 -18.73 -32.54 14.87
CA LEU A 49 -17.32 -32.77 14.55
C LEU A 49 -17.00 -32.42 13.08
N ASP A 50 -17.96 -32.66 12.18
CA ASP A 50 -17.75 -32.45 10.75
C ASP A 50 -17.84 -30.98 10.33
N SER A 51 -18.77 -30.22 10.92
CA SER A 51 -18.92 -28.78 10.63
C SER A 51 -17.72 -27.95 11.07
N GLN A 52 -17.08 -28.31 12.19
CA GLN A 52 -15.87 -27.63 12.65
C GLN A 52 -14.71 -27.83 11.67
N SER A 53 -14.59 -29.03 11.07
CA SER A 53 -13.52 -29.34 10.12
C SER A 53 -13.63 -28.50 8.83
N VAL A 54 -14.85 -28.33 8.30
CA VAL A 54 -15.11 -27.42 7.16
C VAL A 54 -14.79 -25.97 7.56
N LYS A 55 -15.22 -25.56 8.76
CA LYS A 55 -14.98 -24.21 9.26
C LYS A 55 -13.50 -23.89 9.40
N ASP A 56 -12.72 -24.80 9.99
CA ASP A 56 -11.29 -24.64 10.18
C ASP A 56 -10.54 -24.62 8.85
N PHE A 57 -10.94 -25.47 7.89
CA PHE A 57 -10.37 -25.48 6.54
C PHE A 57 -10.58 -24.14 5.81
N VAL A 58 -11.82 -23.64 5.79
CA VAL A 58 -12.15 -22.35 5.14
C VAL A 58 -11.46 -21.19 5.86
N THR A 59 -11.43 -21.20 7.19
CA THR A 59 -10.70 -20.19 7.98
C THR A 59 -9.20 -20.19 7.67
N GLY A 60 -8.60 -21.37 7.55
CA GLY A 60 -7.21 -21.53 7.14
C GLY A 60 -6.95 -20.99 5.73
N CYS A 61 -7.86 -21.24 4.80
CA CYS A 61 -7.80 -20.69 3.46
C CYS A 61 -7.85 -19.14 3.47
N ILE A 62 -8.80 -18.54 4.20
CA ILE A 62 -8.88 -17.07 4.35
C ILE A 62 -7.58 -16.50 4.94
N SER A 63 -7.02 -17.15 5.96
CA SER A 63 -5.74 -16.74 6.57
C SER A 63 -4.60 -16.74 5.57
N ASN A 64 -4.52 -17.76 4.71
CA ASN A 64 -3.49 -17.85 3.67
C ASN A 64 -3.70 -16.81 2.56
N LEU A 65 -4.93 -16.65 2.07
CA LEU A 65 -5.26 -15.62 1.08
C LEU A 65 -4.96 -14.20 1.60
N ALA A 66 -5.22 -13.92 2.88
CA ALA A 66 -4.88 -12.63 3.49
C ALA A 66 -3.37 -12.39 3.50
N LYS A 67 -2.56 -13.40 3.82
CA LYS A 67 -1.09 -13.33 3.74
C LYS A 67 -0.61 -13.07 2.31
N ASP A 68 -1.19 -13.77 1.35
CA ASP A 68 -0.85 -13.63 -0.07
C ASP A 68 -1.22 -12.24 -0.60
N ALA A 69 -2.41 -11.73 -0.25
CA ALA A 69 -2.86 -10.40 -0.62
C ALA A 69 -1.90 -9.32 -0.10
N VAL A 70 -1.57 -9.38 1.19
CA VAL A 70 -0.67 -8.43 1.85
C VAL A 70 0.75 -8.52 1.28
N ALA A 71 1.28 -9.73 1.06
CA ALA A 71 2.58 -9.91 0.42
C ALA A 71 2.59 -9.35 -1.01
N LEU A 72 1.52 -9.54 -1.78
CA LEU A 72 1.41 -9.05 -3.15
C LEU A 72 1.31 -7.52 -3.20
N LEU A 73 0.53 -6.91 -2.29
CA LEU A 73 0.48 -5.46 -2.11
C LEU A 73 1.88 -4.90 -1.83
N GLY A 74 2.59 -5.49 -0.88
CA GLY A 74 3.95 -5.11 -0.53
C GLY A 74 4.88 -5.16 -1.74
N LYS A 75 4.79 -6.18 -2.58
CA LYS A 75 5.64 -6.32 -3.78
C LYS A 75 5.30 -5.38 -4.94
N GLN A 76 4.16 -4.68 -4.90
CA GLN A 76 3.62 -3.93 -6.05
C GLN A 76 3.32 -2.46 -5.75
N GLY A 77 3.90 -1.89 -4.68
CA GLY A 77 3.65 -0.49 -4.32
C GLY A 77 2.23 -0.25 -3.78
N GLY A 78 1.62 -1.25 -3.14
CA GLY A 78 0.31 -1.11 -2.50
C GLY A 78 -0.88 -1.35 -3.44
N TYR A 79 -0.66 -1.88 -4.63
CA TYR A 79 -1.74 -2.24 -5.55
C TYR A 79 -1.79 -3.75 -5.86
N ILE A 80 -3.00 -4.29 -6.02
CA ILE A 80 -3.27 -5.61 -6.59
C ILE A 80 -4.06 -5.40 -7.88
N TYR A 81 -3.55 -5.96 -8.98
CA TYR A 81 -4.18 -5.85 -10.29
C TYR A 81 -5.35 -6.83 -10.45
N ARG A 82 -6.29 -6.53 -11.34
CA ARG A 82 -7.51 -7.34 -11.58
C ARG A 82 -7.19 -8.75 -12.01
N SER A 83 -6.20 -8.98 -12.89
CA SER A 83 -5.77 -10.34 -13.27
C SER A 83 -5.31 -11.19 -12.08
N GLN A 84 -4.89 -10.54 -10.99
CA GLN A 84 -4.46 -11.18 -9.75
C GLN A 84 -5.60 -11.34 -8.73
N GLY A 85 -6.78 -10.78 -9.01
CA GLY A 85 -7.93 -10.76 -8.10
C GLY A 85 -8.12 -9.45 -7.35
N GLY A 86 -7.34 -8.41 -7.64
CA GLY A 86 -7.47 -7.10 -7.01
C GLY A 86 -8.49 -6.17 -7.69
N THR A 87 -8.38 -4.87 -7.40
CA THR A 87 -9.33 -3.85 -7.91
C THR A 87 -8.73 -2.99 -9.03
N LEU A 88 -7.41 -2.80 -9.05
CA LEU A 88 -6.73 -1.93 -10.00
C LEU A 88 -6.72 -2.58 -11.40
N ALA A 89 -7.05 -1.82 -12.44
CA ALA A 89 -6.99 -2.34 -13.79
C ALA A 89 -5.56 -2.77 -14.16
N ASP A 90 -5.42 -3.88 -14.86
CA ASP A 90 -4.13 -4.32 -15.40
C ASP A 90 -3.61 -3.27 -16.40
N TYR A 91 -2.41 -2.76 -16.15
CA TYR A 91 -1.79 -1.81 -17.06
C TYR A 91 -1.25 -2.51 -18.30
N ASP A 92 -1.43 -1.86 -19.44
CA ASP A 92 -0.77 -2.25 -20.68
C ASP A 92 0.76 -2.12 -20.51
N PRO A 93 1.58 -3.08 -21.01
CA PRO A 93 3.03 -3.00 -20.93
C PRO A 93 3.63 -1.70 -21.48
N THR A 94 2.97 -1.02 -22.42
CA THR A 94 3.40 0.30 -22.94
C THR A 94 3.28 1.45 -21.93
N LEU A 95 2.68 1.20 -20.77
CA LEU A 95 2.59 2.13 -19.65
C LEU A 95 3.70 1.92 -18.61
N GLU A 96 4.61 0.96 -18.83
CA GLU A 96 5.86 0.86 -18.09
C GLU A 96 6.66 2.16 -18.24
N GLY A 97 7.25 2.66 -17.14
CA GLY A 97 7.87 3.99 -17.09
C GLY A 97 6.87 5.15 -16.91
N LYS A 98 5.55 4.89 -16.88
CA LYS A 98 4.52 5.92 -16.67
C LYS A 98 3.75 5.73 -15.36
N PHE A 99 3.33 4.51 -15.07
CA PHE A 99 2.55 4.18 -13.87
C PHE A 99 3.20 3.10 -13.01
N PHE A 100 4.08 2.30 -13.60
CA PHE A 100 4.81 1.24 -12.90
C PHE A 100 6.14 0.95 -13.59
N VAL A 101 6.99 0.20 -12.89
CA VAL A 101 8.20 -0.45 -13.45
C VAL A 101 8.16 -1.94 -13.15
N LYS A 102 8.73 -2.79 -14.03
CA LYS A 102 8.81 -4.22 -13.75
C LYS A 102 10.00 -4.55 -12.87
N HIS A 103 9.74 -5.30 -11.80
CA HIS A 103 10.80 -5.82 -10.93
C HIS A 103 10.41 -7.21 -10.41
N ASN A 104 11.29 -8.20 -10.59
CA ASN A 104 11.08 -9.58 -10.14
C ASN A 104 9.74 -10.21 -10.57
N GLY A 105 9.26 -9.87 -11.77
CA GLY A 105 7.99 -10.35 -12.32
C GLY A 105 6.74 -9.62 -11.81
N TYR A 106 6.89 -8.56 -11.02
CA TYR A 106 5.82 -7.73 -10.51
C TYR A 106 5.81 -6.35 -11.17
N ASN A 107 4.61 -5.77 -11.34
CA ASN A 107 4.42 -4.40 -11.79
C ASN A 107 4.42 -3.49 -10.55
N VAL A 108 5.59 -2.93 -10.20
CA VAL A 108 5.77 -2.07 -9.02
C VAL A 108 5.29 -0.67 -9.34
N ALA A 109 4.24 -0.20 -8.66
CA ALA A 109 3.69 1.13 -8.89
C ALA A 109 4.66 2.24 -8.45
N TYR A 110 4.60 3.38 -9.14
CA TYR A 110 5.27 4.59 -8.70
C TYR A 110 4.47 5.26 -7.58
N ASN A 111 5.05 5.31 -6.37
CA ASN A 111 4.45 6.06 -5.27
C ASN A 111 5.00 7.49 -5.17
N ILE A 112 6.10 7.79 -5.87
CA ILE A 112 6.63 9.14 -6.05
C ILE A 112 6.71 9.40 -7.55
N LEU A 113 5.97 10.41 -8.00
CA LEU A 113 5.83 10.77 -9.41
C LEU A 113 6.19 12.24 -9.63
N PRO A 114 6.72 12.61 -10.80
CA PRO A 114 6.76 14.01 -11.21
C PRO A 114 5.33 14.55 -11.30
N PHE A 115 5.18 15.83 -10.98
CA PHE A 115 3.88 16.48 -11.02
C PHE A 115 3.33 16.58 -12.46
N LYS A 116 1.99 16.61 -12.63
CA LYS A 116 1.32 16.88 -13.92
C LYS A 116 0.40 18.09 -13.83
N ASN A 117 0.78 19.16 -14.53
CA ASN A 117 0.24 20.53 -14.70
C ASN A 117 -1.27 20.90 -14.51
N ARG A 118 -2.18 20.08 -13.97
CA ARG A 118 -3.62 20.39 -13.99
C ARG A 118 -4.19 21.14 -12.78
N ASP A 119 -3.62 21.03 -11.58
CA ASP A 119 -4.31 21.47 -10.35
C ASP A 119 -3.47 22.35 -9.40
N ILE A 120 -2.38 22.97 -9.89
CA ILE A 120 -1.50 23.79 -9.04
C ILE A 120 -1.80 25.29 -9.20
N PRO A 121 -1.66 26.10 -8.12
CA PRO A 121 -1.29 27.49 -8.24
C PRO A 121 -0.31 27.80 -9.40
N PRO A 122 -0.53 28.86 -10.19
CA PRO A 122 0.29 29.21 -11.36
C PRO A 122 1.78 29.47 -11.10
N ILE A 123 2.22 29.47 -9.84
CA ILE A 123 3.59 29.79 -9.45
C ILE A 123 4.52 28.59 -9.46
N TYR A 124 4.00 27.34 -9.45
CA TYR A 124 4.84 26.15 -9.53
C TYR A 124 4.69 25.50 -10.91
N HIS A 125 5.78 24.93 -11.40
CA HIS A 125 5.88 24.39 -12.74
C HIS A 125 6.42 22.96 -12.66
N SER A 126 5.78 22.07 -13.41
CA SER A 126 6.28 20.69 -13.63
C SER A 126 7.08 20.56 -14.92
N GLU A 127 7.13 21.63 -15.71
CA GLU A 127 7.74 21.67 -17.03
C GLU A 127 9.06 22.44 -16.97
N ILE A 128 10.10 21.84 -17.52
CA ILE A 128 11.38 22.49 -17.80
C ILE A 128 11.14 23.60 -18.84
N PRO A 129 11.68 24.82 -18.68
CA PRO A 129 12.78 25.20 -17.77
C PRO A 129 12.37 25.74 -16.40
N ASP A 130 11.07 25.80 -16.09
CA ASP A 130 10.62 26.53 -14.90
C ASP A 130 10.50 25.63 -13.67
N TYR A 131 10.97 24.38 -13.73
CA TYR A 131 10.87 23.43 -12.62
C TYR A 131 11.84 23.82 -11.49
N PRO A 132 11.40 23.80 -10.21
CA PRO A 132 10.04 23.61 -9.71
C PRO A 132 9.20 24.91 -9.69
N TRP A 133 9.86 26.07 -9.75
CA TRP A 133 9.28 27.35 -10.11
C TRP A 133 10.35 28.28 -10.70
N LEU A 134 9.91 29.30 -11.44
CA LEU A 134 10.78 30.20 -12.20
C LEU A 134 11.98 30.78 -11.43
N THR A 135 11.84 31.05 -10.12
CA THR A 135 12.87 31.70 -9.30
C THR A 135 13.53 30.78 -8.29
N PHE A 136 13.36 29.45 -8.41
CA PHE A 136 13.93 28.46 -7.48
C PHE A 136 15.41 28.70 -7.19
N PRO A 137 15.91 28.55 -5.94
CA PRO A 137 15.17 28.24 -4.72
C PRO A 137 14.57 29.47 -4.04
N TYR A 138 14.57 30.63 -4.68
CA TYR A 138 14.21 31.88 -4.04
C TYR A 138 12.71 32.21 -4.17
N GLU A 139 12.17 32.88 -3.16
CA GLU A 139 10.76 33.34 -3.13
C GLU A 139 10.39 34.26 -4.31
N THR A 140 11.31 35.13 -4.70
CA THR A 140 11.15 36.13 -5.77
C THR A 140 12.49 36.40 -6.41
N GLU A 141 12.53 37.04 -7.58
CA GLU A 141 13.76 37.45 -8.29
C GLU A 141 14.70 38.38 -7.50
N THR A 142 14.24 38.95 -6.37
CA THR A 142 15.06 39.83 -5.53
C THR A 142 15.33 39.26 -4.13
N SER A 143 14.67 38.16 -3.77
CA SER A 143 14.82 37.51 -2.47
C SER A 143 16.09 36.65 -2.41
N ASN A 144 16.82 36.71 -1.30
CA ASN A 144 17.93 35.79 -1.01
C ASN A 144 17.52 34.65 -0.06
N THR A 145 16.24 34.59 0.32
CA THR A 145 15.71 33.50 1.15
C THR A 145 15.54 32.27 0.28
N GLU A 146 16.27 31.20 0.61
CA GLU A 146 16.16 29.90 -0.06
C GLU A 146 15.03 29.08 0.57
N LEU A 147 14.17 28.52 -0.28
CA LEU A 147 13.06 27.65 0.08
C LEU A 147 13.29 26.26 -0.51
N PHE A 148 13.69 25.32 0.34
CA PHE A 148 13.85 23.91 -0.05
C PHE A 148 12.63 23.07 0.28
N LYS A 149 11.76 23.59 1.14
CA LYS A 149 10.47 22.99 1.45
C LYS A 149 9.36 23.76 0.75
N GLY A 150 8.54 23.04 0.02
CA GLY A 150 7.45 23.59 -0.78
C GLY A 150 6.38 22.54 -0.97
N PRO A 151 5.19 22.93 -1.44
CA PRO A 151 4.11 21.97 -1.60
C PRO A 151 4.39 20.94 -2.70
N ILE A 152 5.34 21.17 -3.63
CA ILE A 152 5.41 20.42 -4.89
C ILE A 152 6.83 20.31 -5.45
N PHE A 153 7.49 19.19 -5.17
CA PHE A 153 8.60 18.61 -5.94
C PHE A 153 8.23 17.25 -6.53
N GLY A 154 6.99 16.80 -6.30
CA GLY A 154 6.47 15.55 -6.80
C GLY A 154 5.02 15.34 -6.35
N PHE A 155 4.51 14.13 -6.56
CA PHE A 155 3.17 13.72 -6.17
C PHE A 155 3.18 12.29 -5.62
N SER A 156 2.39 12.06 -4.56
CA SER A 156 2.21 10.75 -3.96
C SER A 156 1.25 9.89 -4.79
N GLY A 157 1.77 8.82 -5.38
CA GLY A 157 0.98 7.76 -6.04
C GLY A 157 0.43 6.71 -5.08
N MET A 158 0.54 6.89 -3.76
CA MET A 158 0.12 5.88 -2.79
C MET A 158 -1.42 5.67 -2.80
N PRO A 159 -1.90 4.42 -2.74
CA PRO A 159 -3.31 4.16 -2.54
C PRO A 159 -3.73 4.50 -1.10
N PRO A 160 -4.96 4.99 -0.86
CA PRO A 160 -5.47 5.21 0.48
C PRO A 160 -5.44 3.94 1.33
N LEU A 161 -5.15 4.05 2.64
CA LEU A 161 -5.17 2.89 3.53
C LEU A 161 -6.60 2.36 3.76
N PHE A 162 -7.51 3.25 4.17
CA PHE A 162 -8.87 2.91 4.61
C PHE A 162 -9.90 3.00 3.48
N SER A 163 -11.00 2.26 3.64
CA SER A 163 -12.17 2.34 2.78
C SER A 163 -12.77 3.76 2.71
N GLY A 164 -13.26 4.15 1.53
CA GLY A 164 -13.88 5.47 1.30
C GLY A 164 -13.49 6.07 -0.06
N GLN A 165 -12.40 5.57 -0.64
CA GLN A 165 -11.95 5.88 -1.99
C GLN A 165 -11.72 4.59 -2.79
N PRO A 166 -11.84 4.63 -4.12
CA PRO A 166 -11.50 3.49 -4.97
C PRO A 166 -10.07 2.99 -4.70
N HIS A 167 -9.87 1.68 -4.82
CA HIS A 167 -8.54 1.05 -4.70
C HIS A 167 -7.83 1.23 -3.35
N SER A 168 -8.55 1.51 -2.26
CA SER A 168 -7.89 1.51 -0.94
C SER A 168 -7.30 0.15 -0.61
N ILE A 169 -6.20 0.12 0.15
CA ILE A 169 -5.51 -1.12 0.57
C ILE A 169 -6.50 -2.07 1.26
N GLN A 170 -7.33 -1.56 2.17
CA GLN A 170 -8.38 -2.32 2.85
C GLN A 170 -9.35 -2.99 1.85
N ASN A 171 -9.81 -2.26 0.83
CA ASN A 171 -10.73 -2.78 -0.18
C ASN A 171 -10.04 -3.81 -1.10
N GLN A 172 -8.77 -3.58 -1.45
CA GLN A 172 -7.99 -4.47 -2.29
C GLN A 172 -7.78 -5.84 -1.63
N ILE A 173 -7.49 -5.89 -0.32
CA ILE A 173 -7.36 -7.15 0.43
C ILE A 173 -8.69 -7.92 0.44
N GLY A 174 -9.80 -7.24 0.76
CA GLY A 174 -11.12 -7.87 0.79
C GLY A 174 -11.53 -8.44 -0.57
N THR A 175 -11.39 -7.63 -1.63
CA THR A 175 -11.69 -8.04 -3.01
C THR A 175 -10.82 -9.23 -3.45
N PHE A 176 -9.53 -9.25 -3.08
CA PHE A 176 -8.66 -10.37 -3.40
C PHE A 176 -9.11 -11.66 -2.75
N ILE A 177 -9.48 -11.62 -1.46
CA ILE A 177 -9.98 -12.79 -0.75
C ILE A 177 -11.27 -13.28 -1.41
N ASP A 178 -12.23 -12.40 -1.69
CA ASP A 178 -13.50 -12.77 -2.31
C ASP A 178 -13.32 -13.38 -3.70
N ASN A 179 -12.39 -12.86 -4.51
CA ASN A 179 -12.12 -13.38 -5.85
C ASN A 179 -11.35 -14.72 -5.86
N LYS A 180 -10.68 -15.08 -4.76
CA LYS A 180 -9.81 -16.27 -4.70
C LYS A 180 -10.35 -17.38 -3.79
N ILE A 181 -11.34 -17.09 -2.94
CA ILE A 181 -11.85 -18.02 -1.93
C ILE A 181 -12.32 -19.35 -2.54
N THR A 182 -13.06 -19.32 -3.65
CA THR A 182 -13.55 -20.54 -4.32
C THR A 182 -12.43 -21.45 -4.80
N SER A 183 -11.32 -20.86 -5.27
CA SER A 183 -10.16 -21.64 -5.75
C SER A 183 -9.28 -22.19 -4.63
N CYS A 184 -9.30 -21.55 -3.46
CA CYS A 184 -8.48 -21.93 -2.32
C CYS A 184 -9.22 -22.90 -1.38
N ALA A 185 -10.52 -22.71 -1.19
CA ALA A 185 -11.38 -23.59 -0.42
C ALA A 185 -11.99 -24.67 -1.32
N ASP A 186 -11.15 -25.55 -1.88
CA ASP A 186 -11.62 -26.74 -2.60
C ASP A 186 -12.24 -27.74 -1.60
N LEU A 187 -13.57 -27.83 -1.61
CA LEU A 187 -14.35 -28.65 -0.69
C LEU A 187 -14.60 -30.08 -1.21
N SER A 188 -14.01 -30.46 -2.35
CA SER A 188 -14.15 -31.79 -2.95
C SER A 188 -13.69 -32.92 -2.02
N MET A 189 -12.75 -32.64 -1.10
CA MET A 189 -12.33 -33.61 -0.09
C MET A 189 -13.48 -34.03 0.85
N PHE A 190 -14.44 -33.14 1.11
CA PHE A 190 -15.63 -33.47 1.89
C PHE A 190 -16.67 -34.23 1.06
N GLU A 191 -16.72 -34.00 -0.25
CA GLU A 191 -17.59 -34.78 -1.14
C GLU A 191 -17.21 -36.26 -1.14
N SER A 192 -15.91 -36.55 -1.10
CA SER A 192 -15.39 -37.93 -0.98
C SER A 192 -15.80 -38.63 0.32
N GLN A 193 -16.21 -37.88 1.35
CA GLN A 193 -16.67 -38.38 2.64
C GLN A 193 -18.20 -38.51 2.71
N GLY A 194 -18.91 -38.28 1.60
CA GLY A 194 -20.37 -38.40 1.52
C GLY A 194 -21.13 -37.12 1.90
N TYR A 195 -20.51 -35.95 1.72
CA TYR A 195 -21.19 -34.67 1.84
C TYR A 195 -21.48 -34.06 0.47
N GLU A 196 -22.54 -33.29 0.36
CA GLU A 196 -22.81 -32.39 -0.76
C GLU A 196 -22.59 -30.97 -0.25
N VAL A 197 -21.66 -30.23 -0.88
CA VAL A 197 -21.22 -28.93 -0.39
C VAL A 197 -21.46 -27.86 -1.44
N GLU A 198 -22.20 -26.83 -1.06
CA GLU A 198 -22.48 -25.66 -1.90
C GLU A 198 -21.89 -24.41 -1.24
N MET A 199 -21.01 -23.71 -1.95
CA MET A 199 -20.48 -22.40 -1.55
C MET A 199 -21.15 -21.31 -2.39
N PHE A 200 -21.58 -20.24 -1.72
CA PHE A 200 -22.19 -19.06 -2.35
C PHE A 200 -21.23 -17.86 -2.36
N ASP A 201 -21.64 -16.77 -3.00
CA ASP A 201 -20.86 -15.52 -3.09
C ASP A 201 -20.42 -15.03 -1.71
N SER A 202 -19.16 -14.62 -1.63
CA SER A 202 -18.56 -14.10 -0.40
C SER A 202 -18.57 -12.58 -0.35
N ASN A 203 -18.52 -12.05 0.87
CA ASN A 203 -18.26 -10.65 1.12
C ASN A 203 -17.30 -10.51 2.30
N THR A 204 -16.12 -9.96 2.06
CA THR A 204 -15.07 -9.83 3.06
C THR A 204 -14.87 -8.39 3.49
N THR A 205 -14.97 -8.16 4.79
CA THR A 205 -14.65 -6.88 5.44
C THR A 205 -13.31 -6.97 6.15
N ILE A 206 -12.44 -5.99 5.87
CA ILE A 206 -11.11 -5.87 6.47
C ILE A 206 -11.12 -4.74 7.48
N THR A 207 -10.56 -4.98 8.66
CA THR A 207 -10.29 -3.95 9.67
C THR A 207 -8.80 -3.93 9.96
N ILE A 208 -8.14 -2.85 9.58
CA ILE A 208 -6.70 -2.66 9.82
C ILE A 208 -6.56 -1.93 11.16
N GLY A 209 -5.87 -2.55 12.10
CA GLY A 209 -5.44 -1.92 13.35
C GLY A 209 -3.94 -1.65 13.37
N SER A 210 -3.47 -1.07 14.48
CA SER A 210 -2.07 -0.67 14.63
C SER A 210 -1.07 -1.83 14.66
N SER A 211 -1.54 -3.03 15.06
CA SER A 211 -0.67 -4.22 15.18
C SER A 211 -1.16 -5.46 14.47
N ASP A 212 -2.38 -5.43 13.93
CA ASP A 212 -3.00 -6.57 13.27
C ASP A 212 -4.01 -6.14 12.21
N ILE A 213 -4.41 -7.12 11.40
CA ILE A 213 -5.51 -7.02 10.46
C ILE A 213 -6.54 -8.08 10.85
N ASN A 214 -7.78 -7.65 11.09
CA ASN A 214 -8.91 -8.53 11.32
C ASN A 214 -9.68 -8.69 10.01
N ILE A 215 -9.86 -9.94 9.60
CA ILE A 215 -10.56 -10.34 8.38
C ILE A 215 -11.85 -11.00 8.81
N ASN A 216 -12.99 -10.42 8.42
CA ASN A 216 -14.31 -10.97 8.67
C ASN A 216 -14.99 -11.24 7.33
N SER A 217 -15.26 -12.50 7.02
CA SER A 217 -15.84 -12.92 5.76
C SER A 217 -17.22 -13.55 5.99
N ILE A 218 -18.20 -13.10 5.22
CA ILE A 218 -19.51 -13.73 5.12
C ILE A 218 -19.50 -14.60 3.88
N ILE A 219 -19.37 -15.92 4.06
CA ILE A 219 -19.31 -16.93 2.99
C ILE A 219 -20.40 -17.96 3.31
N PRO A 220 -21.60 -17.89 2.74
CA PRO A 220 -22.60 -18.92 2.98
C PRO A 220 -22.11 -20.25 2.39
N ILE A 221 -22.02 -21.27 3.24
CA ILE A 221 -21.66 -22.65 2.88
C ILE A 221 -22.76 -23.56 3.40
N ARG A 222 -23.43 -24.24 2.48
CA ARG A 222 -24.43 -25.27 2.79
C ARG A 222 -23.78 -26.63 2.64
N VAL A 223 -23.84 -27.44 3.68
CA VAL A 223 -23.34 -28.81 3.66
C VAL A 223 -24.47 -29.76 3.98
N THR A 224 -24.70 -30.73 3.11
CA THR A 224 -25.72 -31.76 3.28
C THR A 224 -25.08 -33.13 3.38
N ASN A 225 -25.30 -33.84 4.49
CA ASN A 225 -24.85 -35.22 4.61
C ASN A 225 -25.74 -36.10 3.72
N THR A 226 -25.14 -36.78 2.76
CA THR A 226 -25.88 -37.54 1.75
C THR A 226 -26.60 -38.77 2.32
N LEU A 227 -26.11 -39.32 3.44
CA LEU A 227 -26.68 -40.48 4.14
C LEU A 227 -27.84 -40.09 5.05
N THR A 228 -27.64 -39.06 5.90
CA THR A 228 -28.64 -38.66 6.91
C THR A 228 -29.65 -37.64 6.39
N LYS A 229 -29.36 -37.00 5.25
CA LYS A 229 -30.10 -35.87 4.67
C LYS A 229 -30.16 -34.64 5.59
N GLN A 230 -29.31 -34.59 6.61
CA GLN A 230 -29.18 -33.41 7.46
C GLN A 230 -28.36 -32.34 6.74
N THR A 231 -28.84 -31.10 6.79
CA THR A 231 -28.18 -29.94 6.22
C THR A 231 -27.75 -29.00 7.34
N PHE A 232 -26.54 -28.46 7.23
CA PHE A 232 -26.05 -27.37 8.06
C PHE A 232 -25.55 -26.22 7.19
N GLU A 233 -25.65 -25.02 7.75
CA GLU A 233 -25.21 -23.80 7.10
C GLU A 233 -24.19 -23.09 7.99
N MET A 234 -23.08 -22.67 7.39
CA MET A 234 -22.06 -21.82 8.00
C MET A 234 -21.96 -20.56 7.18
N ARG A 235 -21.78 -19.41 7.83
CA ARG A 235 -21.79 -18.11 7.15
C ARG A 235 -20.63 -17.23 7.54
N GLU A 236 -20.28 -17.21 8.82
CA GLU A 236 -19.31 -16.26 9.36
C GLU A 236 -17.97 -16.94 9.63
N PHE A 237 -16.93 -16.35 9.04
CA PHE A 237 -15.55 -16.77 9.18
C PHE A 237 -14.73 -15.56 9.59
N SER A 238 -13.78 -15.78 10.49
CA SER A 238 -12.86 -14.73 10.90
C SER A 238 -11.45 -15.27 10.97
N SER A 239 -10.51 -14.44 10.54
CA SER A 239 -9.08 -14.69 10.66
C SER A 239 -8.40 -13.41 11.11
N LYS A 240 -7.25 -13.59 11.75
CA LYS A 240 -6.38 -12.50 12.19
C LYS A 240 -5.02 -12.65 11.52
N LEU A 241 -4.45 -11.54 11.09
CA LEU A 241 -3.07 -11.47 10.59
C LEU A 241 -2.27 -10.49 11.44
N ASP A 242 -1.23 -10.97 12.13
CA ASP A 242 -0.38 -10.16 13.00
C ASP A 242 0.67 -9.38 12.16
N ILE A 243 0.22 -8.32 11.50
CA ILE A 243 1.03 -7.36 10.75
C ILE A 243 0.66 -5.92 11.11
N ARG A 244 1.68 -5.08 11.29
CA ARG A 244 1.51 -3.66 11.66
C ARG A 244 1.32 -2.77 10.42
N LEU A 245 0.41 -3.15 9.53
CA LEU A 245 0.28 -2.53 8.21
C LEU A 245 -0.05 -1.03 8.29
N GLU A 246 -0.81 -0.60 9.30
CA GLU A 246 -1.11 0.82 9.54
C GLU A 246 0.17 1.63 9.85
N GLU A 247 1.02 1.14 10.75
CA GLU A 247 2.27 1.80 11.11
C GLU A 247 3.23 1.88 9.92
N ILE A 248 3.33 0.79 9.16
CA ILE A 248 4.15 0.72 7.93
C ILE A 248 3.63 1.73 6.90
N TYR A 249 2.31 1.78 6.68
CA TYR A 249 1.69 2.71 5.74
C TYR A 249 2.00 4.16 6.09
N TYR A 250 1.79 4.58 7.34
CA TYR A 250 2.06 5.96 7.74
C TYR A 250 3.55 6.31 7.74
N PHE A 251 4.41 5.32 8.01
CA PHE A 251 5.85 5.50 7.85
C PHE A 251 6.23 5.77 6.39
N ILE A 252 5.73 4.96 5.44
CA ILE A 252 5.94 5.18 4.00
C ILE A 252 5.35 6.53 3.56
N ASN A 253 4.13 6.84 3.98
CA ASN A 253 3.46 8.08 3.61
C ASN A 253 4.27 9.31 4.05
N ARG A 254 4.88 9.28 5.24
CA ARG A 254 5.79 10.34 5.69
C ARG A 254 7.04 10.46 4.82
N LEU A 255 7.64 9.34 4.40
CA LEU A 255 8.82 9.36 3.53
C LEU A 255 8.48 9.95 2.15
N VAL A 256 7.36 9.51 1.58
CA VAL A 256 6.85 10.02 0.30
C VAL A 256 6.50 11.50 0.42
N ASP A 257 5.89 11.94 1.53
CA ASP A 257 5.57 13.34 1.79
C ASP A 257 6.84 14.20 1.90
N GLU A 258 7.84 13.80 2.67
CA GLU A 258 9.11 14.55 2.75
C GLU A 258 9.84 14.59 1.40
N ASP A 259 9.89 13.49 0.65
CA ASP A 259 10.51 13.44 -0.68
C ASP A 259 9.79 14.34 -1.72
N THR A 260 8.46 14.41 -1.64
CA THR A 260 7.68 15.24 -2.56
C THR A 260 7.54 16.69 -2.13
N THR A 261 7.92 17.04 -0.89
CA THR A 261 7.78 18.41 -0.33
C THR A 261 9.09 19.04 0.10
N ASN A 262 10.21 18.32 0.08
CA ASN A 262 11.54 18.82 0.41
C ASN A 262 12.58 18.33 -0.60
N ILE A 263 13.02 19.22 -1.50
CA ILE A 263 13.93 18.85 -2.59
C ILE A 263 15.31 18.36 -2.11
N THR A 264 15.72 18.74 -0.90
CA THR A 264 17.00 18.29 -0.31
C THR A 264 16.84 17.06 0.57
N PHE A 265 15.65 16.46 0.65
CA PHE A 265 15.42 15.25 1.43
C PHE A 265 16.03 14.05 0.71
N SER A 266 16.92 13.34 1.38
CA SER A 266 17.43 12.06 0.86
C SER A 266 16.64 10.91 1.47
N ILE A 267 15.88 10.18 0.64
CA ILE A 267 15.17 8.98 1.13
C ILE A 267 16.15 7.86 1.54
N LYS A 268 17.34 7.86 0.93
CA LYS A 268 18.42 6.87 1.13
C LYS A 268 19.14 7.02 2.49
N ASP A 269 18.91 8.12 3.23
CA ASP A 269 19.55 8.35 4.53
C ASP A 269 19.12 7.30 5.57
N ALA A 270 20.10 6.65 6.21
CA ALA A 270 19.87 5.69 7.28
C ALA A 270 19.14 6.28 8.51
N GLN A 271 19.18 7.60 8.71
CA GLN A 271 18.41 8.29 9.75
C GLN A 271 16.90 8.22 9.52
N ASN A 272 16.47 7.87 8.30
CA ASN A 272 15.06 7.66 8.00
C ASN A 272 14.50 6.36 8.61
N ASN A 273 15.36 5.43 9.03
CA ASN A 273 14.95 4.19 9.69
C ASN A 273 14.19 4.48 11.00
N ARG A 274 13.15 3.71 11.30
CA ARG A 274 12.32 3.91 12.50
C ARG A 274 11.91 2.58 13.13
N ASP A 275 12.16 2.44 14.43
CA ASP A 275 11.85 1.23 15.19
C ASP A 275 12.48 -0.03 14.55
N SER A 276 11.67 -0.84 13.87
CA SER A 276 12.08 -2.08 13.19
C SER A 276 11.92 -1.98 11.67
N MET A 277 11.54 -0.80 11.17
CA MET A 277 11.39 -0.50 9.76
C MET A 277 12.70 0.06 9.22
N LYS A 278 13.25 -0.61 8.21
CA LYS A 278 14.47 -0.22 7.50
C LYS A 278 14.14 0.22 6.08
N VAL A 279 14.75 1.31 5.65
CA VAL A 279 14.68 1.83 4.29
C VAL A 279 15.89 1.31 3.51
N ALA A 280 15.66 0.79 2.32
CA ALA A 280 16.69 0.47 1.34
C ALA A 280 16.28 1.02 -0.02
N ALA A 281 17.22 1.60 -0.76
CA ALA A 281 17.00 2.09 -2.11
C ALA A 281 17.91 1.34 -3.07
N TYR A 282 17.39 1.06 -4.27
CA TYR A 282 18.11 0.37 -5.34
C TYR A 282 17.90 1.12 -6.64
N GLU A 283 18.98 1.50 -7.30
CA GLU A 283 18.94 2.10 -8.62
C GLU A 283 18.44 1.07 -9.66
N LEU A 284 17.48 1.48 -10.48
CA LEU A 284 16.92 0.71 -11.60
C LEU A 284 16.90 1.58 -12.86
N GLY A 285 18.07 1.71 -13.49
CA GLY A 285 18.25 2.63 -14.61
C GLY A 285 18.32 4.06 -14.09
N HIS A 286 17.38 4.91 -14.52
CA HIS A 286 17.19 6.27 -14.00
C HIS A 286 16.10 6.35 -12.91
N GLU A 287 15.48 5.22 -12.58
CA GLU A 287 14.43 5.15 -11.58
C GLU A 287 14.99 4.54 -10.29
N ASP A 288 14.34 4.79 -9.16
CA ASP A 288 14.69 4.14 -7.89
C ASP A 288 13.60 3.16 -7.43
N LEU A 289 14.03 2.02 -6.89
CA LEU A 289 13.19 1.12 -6.11
C LEU A 289 13.44 1.32 -4.63
N ILE A 290 12.41 1.69 -3.89
CA ILE A 290 12.47 1.90 -2.46
C ILE A 290 11.78 0.74 -1.76
N ALA A 291 12.52 0.04 -0.89
CA ALA A 291 12.04 -1.05 -0.08
C ALA A 291 12.01 -0.67 1.40
N ILE A 292 10.83 -0.82 2.01
CA ILE A 292 10.63 -0.74 3.46
C ILE A 292 10.50 -2.16 4.00
N ILE A 293 11.40 -2.54 4.91
CA ILE A 293 11.45 -3.85 5.53
C ILE A 293 11.09 -3.72 7.01
N ASP A 294 10.00 -4.35 7.45
CA ASP A 294 9.63 -4.42 8.87
C ASP A 294 10.02 -5.77 9.48
N GLU A 295 11.00 -5.76 10.38
CA GLU A 295 11.51 -6.98 11.04
C GLU A 295 10.54 -7.58 12.07
N LYS A 296 9.56 -6.82 12.58
CA LYS A 296 8.58 -7.35 13.55
C LYS A 296 7.34 -7.96 12.90
N SER A 297 7.03 -7.57 11.68
CA SER A 297 5.89 -8.12 10.93
C SER A 297 6.37 -9.28 10.07
N LEU A 298 5.81 -10.48 10.27
CA LEU A 298 6.22 -11.67 9.55
C LEU A 298 5.12 -12.21 8.65
N ILE A 299 5.41 -12.40 7.37
CA ILE A 299 4.57 -13.14 6.44
C ILE A 299 5.32 -14.39 6.01
N ASN A 300 4.74 -15.57 6.28
CA ASN A 300 5.36 -16.87 6.01
C ASN A 300 6.77 -17.02 6.62
N GLY A 301 6.96 -16.45 7.82
CA GLY A 301 8.23 -16.48 8.55
C GLY A 301 9.30 -15.53 8.03
N GLN A 302 8.99 -14.68 7.06
CA GLN A 302 9.92 -13.66 6.53
C GLN A 302 9.45 -12.25 6.93
N PRO A 303 10.37 -11.32 7.21
CA PRO A 303 10.06 -9.90 7.39
C PRO A 303 9.19 -9.37 6.25
N TYR A 304 8.15 -8.63 6.60
CA TYR A 304 7.30 -8.00 5.62
C TYR A 304 8.06 -6.90 4.87
N GLN A 305 7.90 -6.87 3.56
CA GLN A 305 8.55 -5.91 2.68
C GLN A 305 7.50 -5.18 1.84
N TYR A 306 7.58 -3.85 1.83
CA TYR A 306 6.83 -2.98 0.94
C TYR A 306 7.80 -2.28 -0.02
N ILE A 307 7.64 -2.50 -1.31
CA ILE A 307 8.47 -1.99 -2.40
C ILE A 307 7.62 -1.07 -3.26
N PHE A 308 8.11 0.13 -3.53
CA PHE A 308 7.53 1.06 -4.49
C PHE A 308 8.61 1.67 -5.37
N ALA A 309 8.22 2.21 -6.52
CA ALA A 309 9.11 2.93 -7.39
C ALA A 309 9.04 4.45 -7.14
N ARG A 310 10.18 5.12 -7.25
CA ARG A 310 10.30 6.58 -7.34
C ARG A 310 10.70 6.91 -8.77
N LYS A 311 9.92 7.81 -9.38
CA LYS A 311 10.14 8.20 -10.77
C LYS A 311 11.15 9.35 -10.87
N ASN A 312 12.12 9.26 -11.78
CA ASN A 312 13.11 10.29 -12.04
C ASN A 312 12.48 11.66 -12.30
N ARG A 313 13.07 12.70 -11.73
CA ARG A 313 12.70 14.11 -11.88
C ARG A 313 13.94 14.90 -12.24
N ALA A 314 13.75 16.02 -12.94
CA ALA A 314 14.88 16.83 -13.36
C ALA A 314 15.58 17.47 -12.14
N PRO A 315 16.91 17.63 -12.16
CA PRO A 315 17.60 18.50 -11.21
C PRO A 315 17.09 19.93 -11.37
N ALA A 316 16.90 20.65 -10.26
CA ALA A 316 16.40 22.02 -10.23
C ALA A 316 17.55 23.04 -10.19
N LEU A 317 17.68 23.85 -11.25
CA LEU A 317 18.74 24.86 -11.33
C LEU A 317 18.45 26.05 -10.42
N TYR A 318 19.45 26.52 -9.67
CA TYR A 318 19.30 27.76 -8.93
C TYR A 318 19.21 28.94 -9.90
N TYR A 319 18.21 29.79 -9.72
CA TYR A 319 17.97 30.95 -10.52
C TYR A 319 19.18 31.90 -10.48
N ILE A 320 19.81 32.09 -11.62
CA ILE A 320 21.00 32.90 -11.80
C ILE A 320 20.58 34.35 -12.00
N ARG A 321 21.21 35.24 -11.21
CA ARG A 321 20.90 36.66 -11.19
C ARG A 321 22.09 37.56 -11.52
N PRO A 322 21.84 38.66 -12.24
CA PRO A 322 20.64 38.93 -13.05
C PRO A 322 20.59 37.99 -14.27
N ASN A 323 19.39 37.69 -14.76
CA ASN A 323 19.23 36.90 -15.99
C ASN A 323 19.46 37.72 -17.28
N THR A 324 19.65 39.03 -17.14
CA THR A 324 19.99 39.94 -18.23
C THR A 324 21.17 40.80 -17.80
N LEU A 325 22.26 40.72 -18.56
CA LEU A 325 23.49 41.44 -18.36
C LEU A 325 23.63 42.51 -19.43
N THR A 326 24.21 43.65 -19.08
CA THR A 326 24.47 44.75 -20.03
C THR A 326 25.89 45.22 -19.84
N PHE A 327 26.69 45.15 -20.92
CA PHE A 327 28.08 45.59 -20.94
C PHE A 327 28.25 46.80 -21.84
N ASP A 328 29.23 47.64 -21.52
CA ASP A 328 29.66 48.74 -22.37
C ASP A 328 30.26 48.23 -23.70
N SER A 329 30.20 49.05 -24.74
CA SER A 329 30.75 48.75 -26.08
C SER A 329 32.25 48.35 -26.07
N SER A 330 33.01 48.73 -25.04
CA SER A 330 34.41 48.33 -24.86
C SER A 330 34.62 46.85 -24.49
N LYS A 331 33.59 46.15 -23.97
CA LYS A 331 33.66 44.72 -23.69
C LYS A 331 33.54 43.95 -25.02
N THR A 332 34.60 43.25 -25.41
CA THR A 332 34.65 42.49 -26.69
C THR A 332 34.59 40.98 -26.50
N GLN A 333 34.73 40.51 -25.26
CA GLN A 333 34.72 39.10 -24.89
C GLN A 333 33.92 38.93 -23.59
N ILE A 334 33.16 37.85 -23.53
CA ILE A 334 32.41 37.40 -22.36
C ILE A 334 33.18 36.27 -21.71
N GLU A 335 33.47 36.39 -20.42
CA GLU A 335 34.03 35.33 -19.58
C GLU A 335 32.89 34.49 -18.96
N GLU A 336 33.20 33.27 -18.51
CA GLU A 336 32.23 32.45 -17.80
C GLU A 336 31.69 33.16 -16.54
N ALA A 337 32.58 33.79 -15.78
CA ALA A 337 32.23 34.56 -14.59
C ALA A 337 31.30 35.75 -14.89
N ASP A 338 31.34 36.30 -16.12
CA ASP A 338 30.42 37.34 -16.54
C ASP A 338 28.99 36.78 -16.64
N VAL A 339 28.82 35.63 -17.32
CA VAL A 339 27.50 34.96 -17.50
C VAL A 339 26.92 34.54 -16.15
N LEU A 340 27.77 34.06 -15.24
CA LEU A 340 27.36 33.62 -13.90
C LEU A 340 27.24 34.78 -12.89
N SER A 341 27.57 36.00 -13.29
CA SER A 341 27.62 37.17 -12.41
C SER A 341 28.46 36.96 -11.15
N GLY A 342 29.56 36.20 -11.29
CA GLY A 342 30.46 35.83 -10.19
C GLY A 342 29.92 34.78 -9.23
N ASN A 343 28.72 34.22 -9.46
CA ASN A 343 28.16 33.16 -8.64
C ASN A 343 28.68 31.78 -9.06
N THR A 344 28.70 30.84 -8.12
CA THR A 344 28.91 29.42 -8.43
C THR A 344 27.58 28.80 -8.87
N LEU A 345 27.60 27.99 -9.93
CA LEU A 345 26.44 27.19 -10.31
C LEU A 345 26.05 26.22 -9.18
N LYS A 346 24.75 26.14 -8.92
CA LYS A 346 24.14 25.28 -7.90
C LYS A 346 22.82 24.72 -8.43
N ALA A 347 22.49 23.52 -8.00
CA ALA A 347 21.24 22.86 -8.29
C ALA A 347 20.93 21.88 -7.15
N GLU A 348 19.69 21.44 -7.06
CA GLU A 348 19.30 20.33 -6.19
C GLU A 348 18.62 19.26 -7.04
N ASP A 349 19.02 18.01 -6.84
CA ASP A 349 18.40 16.87 -7.52
C ASP A 349 17.49 16.13 -6.53
N PRO A 350 16.16 16.13 -6.75
CA PRO A 350 15.22 15.49 -5.84
C PRO A 350 15.37 13.97 -5.75
N ASP A 351 16.07 13.34 -6.69
CA ASP A 351 16.31 11.88 -6.71
C ASP A 351 17.73 11.52 -6.23
N GLU A 352 18.46 12.51 -5.71
CA GLU A 352 19.83 12.41 -5.19
C GLU A 352 20.84 11.85 -6.19
N ASP A 353 20.59 12.05 -7.48
CA ASP A 353 21.48 11.65 -8.56
C ASP A 353 22.63 12.64 -8.74
N ASN A 354 23.68 12.17 -9.42
CA ASN A 354 24.79 13.03 -9.79
C ASN A 354 24.43 13.83 -11.04
N TYR A 355 24.56 15.16 -10.97
CA TYR A 355 24.30 16.05 -12.10
C TYR A 355 25.56 16.80 -12.55
N ASN A 356 25.51 17.33 -13.77
CA ASN A 356 26.57 18.14 -14.35
C ASN A 356 26.03 19.43 -14.97
N PHE A 357 26.78 20.53 -14.84
CA PHE A 357 26.47 21.79 -15.49
C PHE A 357 27.14 21.90 -16.86
N ARG A 358 26.44 22.49 -17.82
CA ARG A 358 26.98 22.89 -19.13
C ARG A 358 26.41 24.23 -19.55
N ILE A 359 27.23 25.03 -20.24
CA ILE A 359 26.81 26.34 -20.77
C ILE A 359 26.85 26.26 -22.28
N PHE A 360 25.77 26.66 -22.94
CA PHE A 360 25.66 26.67 -24.39
C PHE A 360 25.43 28.09 -24.91
N ILE A 361 25.89 28.37 -26.13
CA ILE A 361 25.60 29.63 -26.84
C ILE A 361 24.29 29.46 -27.62
N GLY A 362 23.37 30.40 -27.43
CA GLY A 362 22.03 30.40 -28.01
C GLY A 362 20.98 29.67 -27.17
N GLU A 363 19.70 29.87 -27.51
CA GLU A 363 18.58 29.28 -26.77
C GLU A 363 18.42 27.77 -27.00
N SER A 364 18.83 27.29 -28.18
CA SER A 364 18.64 25.89 -28.59
C SER A 364 19.57 24.91 -27.87
N GLY A 365 20.66 25.39 -27.24
CA GLY A 365 21.61 24.53 -26.55
C GLY A 365 22.47 23.65 -27.46
N GLN A 366 22.66 24.02 -28.73
CA GLN A 366 23.36 23.15 -29.70
C GLN A 366 24.90 23.26 -29.66
N THR A 367 25.44 24.39 -29.21
CA THR A 367 26.88 24.66 -29.23
C THR A 367 27.34 24.97 -27.82
N GLU A 368 28.17 24.10 -27.26
CA GLU A 368 28.78 24.34 -25.94
C GLU A 368 29.67 25.59 -26.00
N ALA A 369 29.53 26.45 -25.01
CA ALA A 369 30.24 27.72 -24.95
C ALA A 369 31.71 27.47 -24.64
N VAL A 370 32.59 28.10 -25.41
CA VAL A 370 34.02 28.16 -25.13
C VAL A 370 34.32 29.57 -24.65
N PHE A 371 34.78 29.69 -23.41
CA PHE A 371 35.16 30.97 -22.82
C PHE A 371 36.67 31.25 -22.98
N PRO A 372 37.09 32.49 -23.24
CA PRO A 372 36.24 33.67 -23.47
C PRO A 372 35.47 33.61 -24.81
N ALA A 373 34.18 33.92 -24.78
CA ALA A 373 33.31 33.95 -25.96
C ALA A 373 33.30 35.36 -26.59
N PRO A 374 33.46 35.51 -27.92
CA PRO A 374 33.46 36.84 -28.54
C PRO A 374 32.07 37.50 -28.47
N LEU A 375 32.00 38.73 -27.94
CA LEU A 375 30.80 39.57 -27.96
C LEU A 375 30.72 40.31 -29.30
N ASN A 376 30.24 39.62 -30.33
CA ASN A 376 30.17 40.13 -31.71
C ASN A 376 28.75 40.44 -32.19
N GLN A 377 27.77 40.38 -31.29
CA GLN A 377 26.37 40.68 -31.57
C GLN A 377 25.84 41.65 -30.50
N PRO A 378 24.91 42.56 -30.84
CA PRO A 378 24.30 43.46 -29.87
C PRO A 378 23.62 42.74 -28.71
N GLN A 379 23.18 41.50 -28.95
CA GLN A 379 22.62 40.61 -27.96
C GLN A 379 23.11 39.19 -28.20
N MET A 380 23.58 38.53 -27.14
CA MET A 380 23.89 37.10 -27.10
C MET A 380 23.03 36.45 -26.03
N LYS A 381 22.75 35.15 -26.19
CA LYS A 381 22.04 34.35 -25.19
C LYS A 381 22.91 33.16 -24.81
N PHE A 382 22.95 32.84 -23.53
CA PHE A 382 23.64 31.68 -22.99
C PHE A 382 22.62 30.81 -22.28
N ARG A 383 22.57 29.52 -22.63
CA ARG A 383 21.74 28.54 -21.94
C ARG A 383 22.60 27.80 -20.94
N ILE A 384 22.37 28.04 -19.66
CA ILE A 384 22.98 27.25 -18.57
C ILE A 384 22.06 26.08 -18.31
N ASN A 385 22.61 24.88 -18.39
CA ASN A 385 21.87 23.62 -18.28
C ASN A 385 22.47 22.79 -17.14
N VAL A 386 21.61 22.16 -16.34
CA VAL A 386 21.97 21.12 -15.38
C VAL A 386 21.30 19.82 -15.82
N SER A 387 22.00 18.69 -15.76
CA SER A 387 21.46 17.39 -16.18
C SER A 387 22.07 16.25 -15.37
N ASP A 388 21.21 15.29 -15.00
CA ASP A 388 21.52 13.99 -14.39
C ASP A 388 21.91 12.93 -15.45
N GLY A 389 21.79 13.25 -16.74
CA GLY A 389 22.03 12.37 -17.87
C GLY A 389 20.77 11.87 -18.60
N ASP A 390 19.59 11.96 -17.96
CA ASP A 390 18.29 11.57 -18.53
C ASP A 390 17.37 12.80 -18.69
N LEU A 391 17.25 13.58 -17.62
CA LEU A 391 16.52 14.82 -17.55
C LEU A 391 17.46 16.02 -17.41
N SER A 392 16.94 17.21 -17.65
CA SER A 392 17.72 18.43 -17.54
C SER A 392 16.84 19.63 -17.27
N ASP A 393 17.35 20.57 -16.48
CA ASP A 393 16.77 21.89 -16.32
C ASP A 393 17.71 22.97 -16.87
N TYR A 394 17.18 24.14 -17.22
CA TYR A 394 18.01 25.20 -17.81
C TYR A 394 17.49 26.60 -17.59
N GLN A 395 18.38 27.58 -17.66
CA GLN A 395 18.04 28.99 -17.68
C GLN A 395 18.74 29.70 -18.85
N ILE A 396 18.03 30.67 -19.45
CA ILE A 396 18.60 31.55 -20.47
C ILE A 396 19.07 32.86 -19.84
N ILE A 397 20.36 33.17 -20.02
CA ILE A 397 20.96 34.45 -19.65
C ILE A 397 21.17 35.27 -20.91
N THR A 398 20.61 36.46 -20.93
CA THR A 398 20.73 37.39 -22.05
C THR A 398 21.83 38.41 -21.77
N VAL A 399 22.78 38.55 -22.69
CA VAL A 399 23.88 39.52 -22.60
C VAL A 399 23.70 40.56 -23.69
N ASN A 400 23.54 41.83 -23.31
CA ASN A 400 23.40 42.95 -24.22
C ASN A 400 24.67 43.81 -24.26
N GLN A 401 25.05 44.30 -25.43
CA GLN A 401 26.08 45.32 -25.60
C GLN A 401 25.42 46.69 -25.77
N GLN A 402 25.85 47.68 -24.98
CA GLN A 402 25.41 49.06 -25.17
C GLN A 402 25.93 49.59 -26.50
N SER A 403 25.04 50.25 -27.25
CA SER A 403 25.30 50.84 -28.56
C SER A 403 26.20 52.06 -28.50
#